data_AF-A0A318ZB76-F1
#
_entry.id   AF-A0A318ZB76-F1
#
_cell.length_a   1.000
_cell.length_b   1.000
_cell.length_c   1.000
_cell.angle_alpha   90.00
_cell.angle_beta   90.00
_cell.angle_gamma   90.00
#
_symmetry.space_group_name_H-M   'P 1'
#
loop_
_entity.id
_entity.type
_entity.pdbx_description
1 polymer ?
#
loop_
_entity_poly.entity_id
_entity_poly.type
_entity_poly.pdbx_seq_one_letter_code
_entity_poly.pdbx_strand_id
1 'polypeptide(L)'
;MTTPVPSRSLQASALSFIALSVGHTLGGAQWTADPAYTIISKTKPWALGIVGWYQGSAFFLTTGLLHYQWSRNPLALRDPTNKAIALITNAMLWASSVWYFRHGIKENALVVGLGAVVQGVAVWRSWF
;
A
#
# COMPACT_ATOMS: atom_id res chain seq x y z
N MET A 1 3.80 13.04 -31.92
CA MET A 1 3.82 12.33 -30.61
C MET A 1 2.48 11.64 -30.44
N THR A 2 2.46 10.32 -30.27
CA THR A 2 1.24 9.57 -29.91
C THR A 2 0.95 9.81 -28.42
N THR A 3 -0.29 10.17 -28.09
CA THR A 3 -0.73 10.26 -26.69
C THR A 3 -0.62 8.88 -26.02
N PRO A 4 -0.04 8.77 -24.80
CA PRO A 4 0.01 7.49 -24.11
C PRO A 4 -1.40 6.94 -23.89
N VAL A 5 -1.63 5.67 -24.25
CA VAL A 5 -2.89 4.99 -23.98
C VAL A 5 -2.98 4.68 -22.47
N PRO A 6 -4.06 5.08 -21.78
CA PRO A 6 -4.18 4.82 -20.36
C PRO A 6 -4.21 3.32 -20.00
N SER A 7 -3.56 2.94 -18.90
CA SER A 7 -3.52 1.54 -18.43
C SER A 7 -4.65 1.22 -17.48
N ARG A 8 -5.56 0.32 -17.89
CA ARG A 8 -6.70 -0.13 -17.07
C ARG A 8 -6.26 -0.90 -15.82
N SER A 9 -5.18 -1.69 -15.90
CA SER A 9 -4.66 -2.41 -14.72
C SER A 9 -4.08 -1.45 -13.69
N LEU A 10 -3.40 -0.39 -14.11
CA LEU A 10 -2.90 0.65 -13.20
C LEU A 10 -4.05 1.49 -12.62
N GLN A 11 -5.12 1.78 -13.39
CA GLN A 11 -6.32 2.42 -12.85
C GLN A 11 -7.00 1.58 -11.77
N ALA A 12 -7.20 0.28 -12.04
CA ALA A 12 -7.79 -0.64 -11.07
C ALA A 12 -6.93 -0.72 -9.81
N SER A 13 -5.60 -0.87 -9.98
CA SER A 13 -4.67 -0.91 -8.86
C SER A 13 -4.65 0.41 -8.07
N ALA A 14 -4.73 1.56 -8.73
CA ALA A 14 -4.83 2.86 -8.07
C ALA A 14 -6.06 2.93 -7.17
N LEU A 15 -7.22 2.54 -7.68
CA LEU A 15 -8.47 2.49 -6.90
C LEU A 15 -8.37 1.52 -5.74
N SER A 16 -7.76 0.34 -5.94
CA SER A 16 -7.53 -0.62 -4.86
C SER A 16 -6.68 -0.02 -3.74
N PHE A 17 -5.59 0.68 -4.06
CA PHE A 17 -4.74 1.29 -3.03
C PHE A 17 -5.40 2.48 -2.32
N ILE A 18 -6.20 3.26 -3.02
CA ILE A 18 -7.01 4.32 -2.39
C ILE A 18 -8.03 3.70 -1.43
N ALA A 19 -8.73 2.64 -1.85
CA ALA A 19 -9.67 1.92 -0.99
C ALA A 19 -8.95 1.30 0.23
N LEU A 20 -7.77 0.70 0.02
CA LEU A 20 -6.93 0.19 1.11
C LEU A 20 -6.50 1.30 2.07
N SER A 21 -6.13 2.48 1.58
CA SER A 21 -5.79 3.62 2.43
C SER A 21 -6.95 4.01 3.34
N VAL A 22 -8.17 4.10 2.79
CA VAL A 22 -9.37 4.44 3.57
C VAL A 22 -9.66 3.33 4.59
N GLY A 23 -9.72 2.08 4.15
CA GLY A 23 -9.97 0.92 5.02
C GLY A 23 -8.93 0.81 6.14
N HIS A 24 -7.65 0.99 5.82
CA HIS A 24 -6.57 0.99 6.80
C HIS A 24 -6.75 2.11 7.83
N THR A 25 -7.07 3.33 7.38
CA THR A 25 -7.33 4.47 8.28
C THR A 25 -8.47 4.17 9.25
N LEU A 26 -9.58 3.61 8.76
CA LEU A 26 -10.72 3.22 9.58
C LEU A 26 -10.38 2.08 10.55
N GLY A 27 -9.61 1.08 10.09
CA GLY A 27 -9.10 0.00 10.95
C GLY A 27 -8.25 0.52 12.11
N GLY A 28 -7.57 1.65 11.92
CA GLY A 28 -6.85 2.38 12.97
C GLY A 28 -7.76 2.76 14.13
N ALA A 29 -8.88 3.40 13.83
CA ALA A 29 -9.87 3.75 14.84
C ALA A 29 -10.42 2.50 15.57
N GLN A 30 -10.61 1.40 14.85
CA GLN A 30 -11.09 0.14 15.45
C GLN A 30 -10.09 -0.46 16.44
N TRP A 31 -8.84 -0.71 16.05
CA TRP A 31 -7.91 -1.42 16.94
C TRP A 31 -7.40 -0.53 18.09
N THR A 32 -7.34 0.79 17.88
CA THR A 32 -6.99 1.75 18.95
C THR A 32 -8.07 1.92 20.00
N ALA A 33 -9.30 1.50 19.72
CA ALA A 33 -10.39 1.45 20.70
C ALA A 33 -10.26 0.25 21.66
N ASP A 34 -9.35 -0.71 21.40
CA ASP A 34 -9.10 -1.83 22.30
C ASP A 34 -8.56 -1.33 23.66
N PRO A 35 -9.09 -1.81 24.80
CA PRO A 35 -8.61 -1.44 26.13
C PRO A 35 -7.11 -1.66 26.35
N ALA A 36 -6.50 -2.64 25.68
CA ALA A 36 -5.05 -2.85 25.72
C ALA A 36 -4.29 -1.59 25.26
N TYR A 37 -4.84 -0.83 24.32
CA TYR A 37 -4.22 0.38 23.79
C TYR A 37 -4.39 1.62 24.66
N THR A 38 -5.43 1.67 25.51
CA THR A 38 -5.56 2.72 26.53
C THR A 38 -4.61 2.47 27.70
N ILE A 39 -4.40 1.20 28.09
CA ILE A 39 -3.46 0.81 29.15
C ILE A 39 -2.04 1.29 28.83
N ILE A 40 -1.59 1.12 27.58
CA ILE A 40 -0.25 1.52 27.17
C ILE A 40 -0.15 2.98 26.71
N SER A 41 -1.19 3.80 26.91
CA SER A 41 -1.20 5.18 26.44
C SER A 41 0.00 6.00 26.92
N LYS A 42 0.47 6.92 26.06
CA LYS A 42 1.67 7.77 26.29
C LYS A 42 3.01 7.01 26.41
N THR A 43 3.04 5.70 26.20
CA THR A 43 4.29 4.93 26.10
C THR A 43 4.87 4.97 24.68
N LYS A 44 6.15 4.60 24.55
CA LYS A 44 6.81 4.50 23.23
C LYS A 44 6.12 3.50 22.28
N PRO A 45 5.76 2.26 22.69
CA PRO A 45 5.02 1.34 21.83
C PRO A 45 3.68 1.90 21.34
N TRP A 46 2.95 2.59 22.22
CA TRP A 46 1.71 3.25 21.84
C TRP A 46 1.93 4.29 20.75
N ALA A 47 2.86 5.24 20.97
CA ALA A 47 3.12 6.32 20.02
C ALA A 47 3.59 5.77 18.66
N LEU A 48 4.51 4.80 18.66
CA LEU A 48 5.03 4.18 17.44
C LEU A 48 3.97 3.38 16.68
N GLY A 49 3.09 2.66 17.38
CA GLY A 49 2.01 1.92 16.73
C GLY A 49 0.94 2.84 16.13
N ILE A 50 0.54 3.91 16.84
CA ILE A 50 -0.41 4.90 16.32
C ILE A 50 0.16 5.58 15.06
N VAL A 51 1.35 6.16 15.18
CA VAL A 51 1.98 6.88 14.06
C VAL A 51 2.28 5.94 12.91
N GLY A 52 2.85 4.76 13.19
CA GLY A 52 3.18 3.76 12.17
C GLY A 52 1.95 3.32 11.38
N TRP A 53 0.80 3.20 12.04
CA TRP A 53 -0.45 2.86 11.36
C TRP A 53 -0.91 3.96 10.39
N TYR A 54 -0.96 5.22 10.81
CA TYR A 54 -1.35 6.31 9.93
C TYR A 54 -0.32 6.61 8.83
N GLN A 55 0.98 6.37 9.09
CA GLN A 55 2.00 6.34 8.05
C GLN A 55 1.72 5.25 7.01
N GLY A 56 1.30 4.06 7.43
CA GLY A 56 0.84 3.00 6.54
C GLY A 56 -0.35 3.43 5.66
N SER A 57 -1.33 4.14 6.24
CA SER A 57 -2.45 4.70 5.48
C SER A 57 -1.96 5.69 4.41
N ALA A 58 -1.11 6.65 4.78
CA ALA A 58 -0.55 7.61 3.84
C ALA A 58 0.26 6.91 2.73
N PHE A 59 1.04 5.87 3.08
CA PHE A 59 1.76 5.05 2.11
C PHE A 59 0.84 4.40 1.07
N PHE A 60 -0.30 3.83 1.49
CA PHE A 60 -1.27 3.28 0.55
C PHE A 60 -1.88 4.36 -0.35
N LEU A 61 -2.21 5.54 0.19
CA LEU A 61 -2.72 6.64 -0.62
C LEU A 61 -1.70 7.11 -1.66
N THR A 62 -0.44 7.33 -1.24
CA THR A 62 0.65 7.71 -2.14
C THR A 62 0.85 6.65 -3.22
N THR A 63 0.79 5.37 -2.88
CA THR A 63 0.88 4.28 -3.86
C THR A 63 -0.28 4.34 -4.86
N GLY A 64 -1.51 4.59 -4.40
CA GLY A 64 -2.68 4.77 -5.27
C GLY A 64 -2.51 5.95 -6.23
N LEU A 65 -2.00 7.09 -5.74
CA LEU A 65 -1.73 8.28 -6.55
C LEU A 65 -0.62 8.05 -7.59
N LEU A 66 0.45 7.34 -7.20
CA LEU A 66 1.51 6.93 -8.13
C LEU A 66 0.95 6.02 -9.24
N HIS A 67 0.15 5.03 -8.88
CA HIS A 67 -0.50 4.15 -9.85
C HIS A 67 -1.46 4.91 -10.75
N TYR A 68 -2.19 5.90 -10.24
CA TYR A 68 -3.02 6.78 -11.05
C TYR A 68 -2.19 7.61 -12.02
N GLN A 69 -1.06 8.17 -11.57
CA GLN A 69 -0.12 8.91 -12.41
C GLN A 69 0.44 8.02 -13.54
N TRP A 70 0.97 6.84 -13.19
CA TRP A 70 1.47 5.86 -14.16
C TRP A 70 0.35 5.36 -15.09
N SER A 71 -0.91 5.29 -14.63
CA SER A 71 -2.02 4.90 -15.49
C SER A 71 -2.27 5.89 -16.63
N ARG A 72 -1.97 7.18 -16.45
CA ARG A 72 -2.09 8.21 -17.49
C ARG A 72 -0.90 8.24 -18.44
N ASN A 73 0.27 7.81 -17.98
CA ASN A 73 1.47 7.65 -18.80
C ASN A 73 2.23 6.37 -18.41
N PRO A 74 1.85 5.19 -18.95
CA PRO A 74 2.47 3.93 -18.56
C PRO A 74 3.96 3.86 -18.91
N LEU A 75 4.41 4.60 -19.92
CA LEU A 75 5.82 4.68 -20.31
C LEU A 75 6.72 5.23 -19.19
N ALA A 76 6.15 5.96 -18.22
CA ALA A 76 6.89 6.43 -17.05
C ALA A 76 7.53 5.27 -16.26
N LEU A 77 6.93 4.08 -16.27
CA LEU A 77 7.48 2.89 -15.62
C LEU A 77 8.73 2.33 -16.29
N ARG A 78 9.14 2.85 -17.46
CA ARG A 78 10.43 2.51 -18.07
C ARG A 78 11.59 3.24 -17.41
N ASP A 79 11.32 4.37 -16.75
CA ASP A 79 12.32 5.14 -16.00
C ASP A 79 12.86 4.30 -14.82
N PRO A 80 14.19 4.24 -14.63
CA PRO A 80 14.80 3.46 -13.54
C PRO A 80 14.30 3.84 -12.14
N THR A 81 13.98 5.12 -11.91
CA THR A 81 13.48 5.61 -10.62
C THR A 81 12.08 5.07 -10.35
N ASN A 82 11.19 5.10 -11.35
CA ASN A 82 9.85 4.55 -11.21
C ASN A 82 9.87 3.02 -11.01
N LYS A 83 10.79 2.31 -11.68
CA LYS A 83 11.03 0.88 -11.41
C LYS A 83 11.49 0.63 -9.98
N ALA A 84 12.45 1.43 -9.49
CA ALA A 84 12.93 1.32 -8.13
C ALA A 84 11.80 1.55 -7.11
N ILE A 85 10.99 2.60 -7.31
CA ILE A 85 9.80 2.87 -6.48
C ILE A 85 8.86 1.66 -6.50
N ALA A 86 8.51 1.14 -7.68
CA ALA A 86 7.62 -0.01 -7.79
C ALA A 86 8.16 -1.26 -7.09
N LEU A 87 9.46 -1.54 -7.18
CA LEU A 87 10.10 -2.66 -6.50
C LEU A 87 10.11 -2.47 -4.99
N ILE A 88 10.47 -1.29 -4.49
CA ILE A 88 10.47 -0.98 -3.06
C ILE A 88 9.06 -1.11 -2.48
N THR A 89 8.05 -0.53 -3.14
CA THR A 89 6.66 -0.67 -2.74
C THR A 89 6.24 -2.15 -2.68
N ASN A 90 6.55 -2.94 -3.71
CA ASN A 90 6.18 -4.36 -3.73
C ASN A 90 6.87 -5.16 -2.62
N ALA A 91 8.17 -4.93 -2.42
CA ALA A 91 8.96 -5.58 -1.39
C ALA A 91 8.43 -5.24 0.01
N MET A 92 8.07 -3.97 0.26
CA MET A 92 7.45 -3.54 1.52
C MET A 92 6.12 -4.23 1.79
N LEU A 93 5.26 -4.36 0.76
CA LEU A 93 3.98 -5.07 0.89
C LEU A 93 4.19 -6.54 1.24
N TRP A 94 5.09 -7.25 0.54
CA TRP A 94 5.39 -8.65 0.85
C TRP A 94 6.02 -8.82 2.24
N ALA A 95 7.00 -7.98 2.60
CA ALA A 95 7.63 -8.01 3.91
C ALA A 95 6.60 -7.82 5.03
N SER A 96 5.69 -6.86 4.86
CA SER A 96 4.60 -6.59 5.82
C SER A 96 3.62 -7.76 5.90
N SER A 97 3.20 -8.32 4.76
CA SER A 97 2.31 -9.48 4.70
C SER A 97 2.89 -10.68 5.43
N VAL A 98 4.16 -11.02 5.16
CA VAL A 98 4.88 -12.10 5.83
C VAL A 98 5.01 -11.82 7.33
N TRP A 99 5.33 -10.59 7.72
CA TRP A 99 5.44 -10.21 9.12
C TRP A 99 4.12 -10.40 9.87
N TYR A 100 3.01 -9.88 9.32
CA TYR A 100 1.68 -10.05 9.91
C TYR A 100 1.28 -11.52 10.01
N PHE A 101 1.53 -12.31 8.97
CA PHE A 101 1.22 -13.74 8.98
C PHE A 101 1.96 -14.47 10.13
N ARG A 102 3.26 -14.19 10.29
CA ARG A 102 4.09 -14.80 11.35
C ARG A 102 3.64 -14.44 12.77
N HIS A 103 2.97 -13.29 12.94
CA HIS A 103 2.48 -12.82 14.23
C HIS A 103 0.97 -13.02 14.42
N GLY A 104 0.33 -13.83 13.57
CA GLY A 104 -1.08 -14.21 13.72
C GLY A 104 -2.11 -13.15 13.26
N ILE A 105 -1.68 -12.04 12.67
CA ILE A 105 -2.55 -10.96 12.16
C ILE A 105 -2.95 -11.30 10.72
N LYS A 106 -3.76 -12.35 10.56
CA LYS A 106 -4.00 -13.00 9.25
C LYS A 106 -4.79 -12.12 8.29
N GLU A 107 -5.72 -11.32 8.78
CA GLU A 107 -6.54 -10.41 7.97
C GLU A 107 -5.64 -9.37 7.28
N ASN A 108 -4.76 -8.71 8.04
CA ASN A 108 -3.80 -7.75 7.48
C ASN A 108 -2.80 -8.44 6.54
N ALA A 109 -2.34 -9.65 6.90
CA ALA A 109 -1.44 -10.41 6.05
C ALA A 109 -2.06 -10.67 4.66
N LEU A 110 -3.33 -11.09 4.63
CA LEU A 110 -4.06 -11.35 3.40
C LEU A 110 -4.27 -10.07 2.59
N VAL A 111 -4.78 -9.01 3.21
CA VAL A 111 -5.10 -7.74 2.54
C VAL A 111 -3.85 -7.12 1.92
N VAL A 112 -2.75 -7.04 2.67
CA VAL A 112 -1.50 -6.46 2.17
C VAL A 112 -0.81 -7.36 1.14
N GLY A 113 -0.90 -8.69 1.30
CA GLY A 113 -0.41 -9.65 0.31
C GLY A 113 -1.16 -9.55 -1.02
N LEU A 114 -2.49 -9.42 -0.99
CA LEU A 114 -3.29 -9.13 -2.18
C LEU A 114 -2.90 -7.79 -2.81
N GLY A 115 -2.64 -6.77 -1.99
CA GLY A 115 -2.05 -5.51 -2.45
C GLY A 115 -0.74 -5.71 -3.21
N ALA A 116 0.17 -6.55 -2.70
CA ALA A 116 1.43 -6.88 -3.37
C ALA A 116 1.21 -7.55 -4.73
N VAL A 117 0.26 -8.49 -4.82
CA VAL A 117 -0.10 -9.15 -6.08
C VAL A 117 -0.68 -8.14 -7.08
N VAL A 118 -1.66 -7.34 -6.65
CA VAL A 118 -2.31 -6.32 -7.50
C VAL A 118 -1.30 -5.30 -8.01
N GLN A 119 -0.41 -4.81 -7.13
CA GLN A 119 0.66 -3.90 -7.48
C GLN A 119 1.59 -4.53 -8.52
N GLY A 120 2.12 -5.73 -8.23
CA GLY A 120 3.10 -6.40 -9.09
C GLY A 120 2.55 -6.70 -10.47
N VAL A 121 1.32 -7.24 -10.56
CA VAL A 121 0.65 -7.53 -11.84
C VAL A 121 0.39 -6.25 -12.63
N ALA A 122 -0.08 -5.18 -11.98
CA ALA A 122 -0.39 -3.93 -12.66
C ALA A 122 0.86 -3.27 -13.24
N VAL A 123 1.97 -3.26 -12.48
CA VAL A 123 3.23 -2.67 -12.95
C VAL A 123 3.89 -3.56 -14.01
N TRP A 124 3.93 -4.89 -13.83
CA TRP A 124 4.51 -5.83 -14.80
C TRP A 124 3.93 -5.65 -16.21
N ARG A 125 2.60 -5.48 -16.31
CA ARG A 125 1.90 -5.26 -17.59
C ARG A 125 2.27 -3.94 -18.29
N SER A 126 2.91 -3.02 -17.59
CA SER A 126 3.33 -1.72 -18.11
C SER A 126 4.85 -1.52 -18.01
N TRP A 127 5.60 -2.60 -17.77
CA TRP A 127 7.04 -2.57 -17.46
C TRP A 127 7.95 -2.40 -18.70
N PHE A 128 7.44 -2.75 -19.88
CA PHE A 128 8.17 -2.81 -21.15
C PHE A 128 7.67 -1.82 -22.18
#